data_AF-A0A4Q3N2W7-F1
#
_entry.id   AF-A0A4Q3N2W7-F1
#
_cell.length_a   1.000
_cell.length_b   1.000
_cell.length_c   1.000
_cell.angle_alpha   90.00
_cell.angle_beta   90.00
_cell.angle_gamma   90.00
#
_symmetry.space_group_name_H-M   'P 1'
#
loop_
_entity.id
_entity.type
_entity.pdbx_description
1 polymer ?
#
loop_
_entity_poly.entity_id
_entity_poly.type
_entity_poly.pdbx_seq_one_letter_code
_entity_poly.pdbx_strand_id
1 'polypeptide(L)' 'VQAWTGLRCVAADRRPLLGELAPGLWLSTAMGSRGLTFAMLCAELLAARLHGEPLPLPRKLAQALDARRRPV' A
#
# COMPACT_ATOMS: atom_id res chain seq x y z
N VAL A 1 -22.14 -3.74 26.02
CA VAL A 1 -21.04 -3.33 25.11
C VAL A 1 -21.05 -4.28 23.93
N GLN A 2 -21.08 -3.76 22.70
CA GLN A 2 -20.89 -4.57 21.50
C GLN A 2 -19.39 -4.56 21.16
N ALA A 3 -18.80 -5.73 20.90
CA ALA A 3 -17.39 -5.88 20.59
C ALA A 3 -17.21 -6.72 19.31
N TRP A 4 -16.12 -6.47 18.58
CA TRP A 4 -15.78 -7.19 17.37
C TRP A 4 -14.31 -7.67 17.43
N THR A 5 -14.05 -8.78 16.74
CA THR A 5 -12.70 -9.33 16.55
C THR A 5 -12.44 -9.47 15.06
N GLY A 6 -11.22 -9.20 14.61
CA GLY A 6 -10.83 -9.35 13.22
C GLY A 6 -9.33 -9.48 13.04
N LEU A 7 -8.93 -10.05 11.90
CA LEU A 7 -7.53 -10.18 11.51
C LEU A 7 -7.10 -8.97 10.68
N ARG A 8 -5.85 -8.55 10.85
CA ARG A 8 -5.24 -7.46 10.07
C ARG A 8 -4.09 -8.00 9.25
N CYS A 9 -4.05 -7.67 7.97
CA CYS A 9 -2.87 -7.89 7.14
C CYS A 9 -1.82 -6.82 7.46
N VAL A 10 -0.61 -7.24 7.84
CA VAL A 10 0.49 -6.35 8.25
C VAL A 10 1.78 -6.85 7.60
N ALA A 11 2.50 -5.97 6.90
CA ALA A 11 3.83 -6.29 6.38
C ALA A 11 4.87 -6.26 7.52
N ALA A 12 5.98 -6.99 7.37
CA ALA A 12 7.04 -7.06 8.37
C ALA A 12 7.58 -5.67 8.79
N ASP A 13 7.70 -4.76 7.82
CA ASP A 13 8.17 -3.39 8.03
C ASP A 13 7.04 -2.39 8.41
N ARG A 14 5.82 -2.90 8.61
CA ARG A 14 4.60 -2.15 8.97
C ARG A 14 4.20 -1.04 7.98
N ARG A 15 4.73 -1.08 6.75
CA ARG A 15 4.32 -0.19 5.65
C ARG A 15 3.36 -0.94 4.70
N PRO A 16 2.38 -0.27 4.08
CA PRO A 16 1.53 -0.89 3.06
C PRO A 16 2.34 -1.52 1.92
N LEU A 17 1.82 -2.56 1.28
CA LEU A 17 2.36 -3.16 0.06
C LEU A 17 1.50 -2.74 -1.13
N LEU A 18 2.09 -1.96 -2.04
CA LEU A 18 1.39 -1.40 -3.18
C LEU A 18 2.21 -1.49 -4.47
N GLY A 19 1.57 -1.88 -5.56
CA GLY A 19 2.15 -1.87 -6.90
C GLY A 19 1.88 -3.14 -7.69
N GLU A 20 2.43 -3.19 -8.89
CA GLU A 20 2.28 -4.31 -9.80
C GLU A 20 3.18 -5.48 -9.37
N LEU A 21 2.56 -6.63 -9.09
CA LEU A 21 3.24 -7.86 -8.68
C LEU A 21 3.63 -8.72 -9.89
N ALA A 22 2.78 -8.72 -10.91
CA ALA A 22 2.94 -9.39 -12.20
C ALA A 22 2.18 -8.59 -13.27
N PRO A 23 2.43 -8.77 -14.58
CA PRO A 23 1.77 -8.01 -15.63
C PRO A 23 0.24 -8.00 -15.49
N GLY A 24 -0.34 -6.81 -15.27
CA GLY A 24 -1.78 -6.61 -15.08
C GLY A 24 -2.31 -6.96 -13.68
N LEU A 25 -1.48 -7.48 -12.78
CA LEU A 25 -1.84 -7.83 -11.40
C LEU A 25 -1.28 -6.79 -10.41
N TRP A 26 -2.18 -6.00 -9.83
CA TRP A 26 -1.86 -4.93 -8.89
C TRP A 26 -2.27 -5.28 -7.47
N LEU A 27 -1.47 -4.82 -6.51
CA LEU A 27 -1.70 -5.01 -5.08
C LEU A 27 -1.87 -3.67 -4.36
N SER A 28 -2.76 -3.62 -3.38
CA SER A 28 -2.88 -2.55 -2.38
C SER A 28 -3.34 -3.16 -1.06
N THR A 29 -2.40 -3.46 -0.16
CA THR A 29 -2.68 -4.24 1.05
C THR A 29 -1.74 -3.91 2.21
N ALA A 30 -1.80 -4.71 3.28
CA ALA A 30 -0.88 -4.68 4.43
C ALA A 30 -0.84 -3.36 5.22
N MET A 31 -1.95 -2.62 5.25
CA MET A 31 -2.06 -1.32 5.94
C MET A 31 -2.20 -1.46 7.48
N GLY A 32 -2.40 -2.68 7.99
CA GLY A 32 -2.46 -2.97 9.42
C GLY A 32 -3.50 -2.17 10.20
N SER A 33 -3.10 -1.63 11.36
CA SER A 33 -3.96 -0.79 12.22
C SER A 33 -4.22 0.60 11.66
N ARG A 34 -3.51 0.99 10.59
CA ARG A 34 -3.53 2.34 10.01
C ARG A 34 -4.20 2.35 8.64
N GLY A 35 -5.13 1.41 8.41
CA GLY A 35 -5.89 1.27 7.17
C GLY A 35 -6.54 2.58 6.73
N LEU A 36 -7.29 3.23 7.62
CA LEU A 36 -7.96 4.50 7.32
C LEU A 36 -6.99 5.62 6.93
N THR A 37 -5.81 5.66 7.55
CA THR A 37 -4.78 6.66 7.25
C THR A 37 -4.10 6.41 5.90
N PHE A 38 -3.76 5.14 5.61
CA PHE A 38 -3.03 4.80 4.39
C PHE A 38 -3.93 4.59 3.16
N ALA A 39 -5.23 4.32 3.35
CA ALA A 39 -6.15 4.00 2.25
C ALA A 39 -6.12 5.07 1.15
N MET A 40 -6.24 6.35 1.51
CA MET A 40 -6.25 7.45 0.53
C MET A 40 -4.91 7.57 -0.20
N LEU A 41 -3.79 7.60 0.52
CA LEU A 41 -2.47 7.69 -0.10
C LEU A 41 -2.19 6.50 -1.04
N CYS A 42 -2.62 5.30 -0.65
CA CYS A 42 -2.46 4.11 -1.48
C CYS A 42 -3.38 4.16 -2.72
N ALA A 43 -4.62 4.62 -2.59
CA ALA A 43 -5.52 4.79 -3.73
C ALA A 43 -4.95 5.78 -4.76
N GLU A 44 -4.51 6.96 -4.31
CA GLU A 44 -3.91 7.98 -5.17
C GLU A 44 -2.62 7.48 -5.85
N LEU A 45 -1.73 6.84 -5.11
CA LEU A 45 -0.50 6.28 -5.66
C LEU A 45 -0.78 5.15 -6.67
N LEU A 46 -1.78 4.32 -6.42
CA LEU A 46 -2.20 3.25 -7.33
C LEU A 46 -2.77 3.84 -8.62
N ALA A 47 -3.69 4.81 -8.51
CA ALA A 47 -4.28 5.49 -9.65
C ALA A 47 -3.21 6.18 -10.51
N ALA A 48 -2.31 6.95 -9.88
CA ALA A 48 -1.23 7.62 -10.60
C ALA A 48 -0.34 6.62 -11.37
N ARG A 49 -0.04 5.46 -10.78
CA ARG A 49 0.75 4.41 -11.46
C ARG A 49 -0.03 3.75 -12.61
N LEU A 50 -1.31 3.46 -12.43
CA LEU A 50 -2.16 2.85 -13.47
C LEU A 50 -2.36 3.75 -14.68
N HIS A 51 -2.44 5.06 -14.46
CA HIS A 51 -2.68 6.06 -15.51
C HIS A 51 -1.40 6.73 -16.05
N GLY A 52 -0.23 6.39 -15.50
CA GLY A 52 1.05 6.99 -15.91
C GLY A 52 1.20 8.45 -15.50
N GLU A 53 0.52 8.87 -14.44
CA GLU A 53 0.57 10.23 -13.90
C GLU A 53 1.80 10.45 -13.01
N PRO A 54 2.18 11.72 -12.74
CA PRO A 54 3.21 12.02 -11.75
C PRO A 54 2.88 11.43 -10.36
N LEU A 55 3.91 10.96 -9.65
CA LEU A 55 3.72 10.38 -8.31
C LEU A 55 3.25 11.44 -7.30
N PRO A 56 2.25 11.15 -6.45
CA PRO A 56 1.74 12.09 -5.44
C PRO A 56 2.69 12.26 -4.23
N LEU A 57 3.85 11.61 -4.26
CA LEU A 57 4.86 11.64 -3.20
C LEU A 57 6.26 11.41 -3.78
N PRO A 58 7.33 11.81 -3.07
CA PRO A 58 8.70 11.57 -3.48
C PRO A 58 9.00 10.10 -3.83
N ARG A 59 9.81 9.88 -4.87
CA ARG A 59 10.16 8.55 -5.40
C ARG A 59 10.64 7.57 -4.32
N LYS A 60 11.46 8.03 -3.37
CA LYS A 60 11.97 7.20 -2.26
C LYS A 60 10.86 6.67 -1.37
N LEU A 61 9.82 7.47 -1.12
CA LEU A 61 8.66 7.06 -0.34
C LEU A 61 7.76 6.11 -1.15
N ALA A 62 7.56 6.37 -2.45
CA ALA A 62 6.82 5.47 -3.32
C ALA A 62 7.51 4.09 -3.43
N GLN A 63 8.84 4.04 -3.48
CA GLN A 63 9.62 2.79 -3.45
C GLN A 63 9.49 2.06 -2.10
N ALA A 64 9.43 2.81 -0.99
CA ALA A 64 9.20 2.24 0.34
C ALA A 64 7.79 1.63 0.51
N LEU A 65 6.86 1.91 -0.41
CA LEU A 65 5.54 1.30 -0.47
C LEU A 65 5.44 0.21 -1.53
N ASP A 66 6.49 -0.02 -2.33
CA ASP A 66 6.43 -0.96 -3.45
C ASP A 66 6.14 -2.39 -2.97
N ALA A 67 5.22 -3.08 -3.65
CA ALA A 67 4.83 -4.45 -3.33
C ALA A 67 5.99 -5.46 -3.47
N ARG A 68 6.99 -5.14 -4.31
CA ARG A 68 8.18 -5.98 -4.53
C ARG A 68 9.40 -5.49 -3.75
N ARG A 69 9.24 -4.53 -2.83
CA ARG A 69 10.36 -4.06 -2.00
C ARG A 69 10.88 -5.20 -1.12
N ARG A 70 12.19 -5.21 -0.86
CA ARG A 70 12.79 -6.16 0.08
C ARG A 70 12.40 -5.77 1.52
N PRO A 71 11.93 -6.71 2.36
CA PRO A 71 11.79 -6.45 3.79
C PRO A 71 13.14 -6.03 4.36
N VAL A 72 13.15 -4.95 5.14
CA VAL A 72 14.31 -4.54 5.94
C VAL A 72 14.35 -5.31 7.24
#